data_AF-A0A536VWK0-F1
#
_entry.id   AF-A0A536VWK0-F1
#
_cell.length_a   1.000
_cell.length_b   1.000
_cell.length_c   1.000
_cell.angle_alpha   90.00
_cell.angle_beta   90.00
_cell.angle_gamma   90.00
#
_symmetry.space_group_name_H-M   'P 1'
#
loop_
_entity.id
_entity.type
_entity.pdbx_description
1 polymer ?
#
loop_
_entity_poly.entity_id
_entity_poly.type
_entity_poly.pdbx_seq_one_letter_code
_entity_poly.pdbx_strand_id
1 'polypeptide(L)'
;MNDSAIARKPLVYKPLHKVRFVTAASLFDGHDASINIMRRILQASGCEVIHLGHNRSVEEIVTCALQEDAHGIAISSYQGGHVEFFKYMLDLLRERGGANIKVFGGGGGVIVASEIEELHAYGVTRIFSPEDGQRLGLQGMINEIVSASDVDLSHDLPADLAGLKDGNAYLANKSLARMITGLEAGTVPAKLRDELLRAAEASKAPVLGITGTGGAGKSSLTDELIRRFRLDQDDKLRIAVISIDPSRRKSGGALLGDRIRMNAIHSDGKSSNIYMRSLATRDAASEISEALPDALAACKVAGFDLIVVETSGIGQGDAAIVPHVDTSLYVMTPEFGAASQLEKIDMLDFADFVAINKFDRKGAADALRDV
;
A
#
# COMPACT_ATOMS: atom_id res chain seq x y z
N MET A 1 -16.09 2.26 -50.59
CA MET A 1 -16.35 3.05 -49.37
C MET A 1 -17.00 2.13 -48.36
N ASN A 2 -16.23 1.75 -47.34
CA ASN A 2 -16.64 1.59 -45.93
C ASN A 2 -15.57 0.76 -45.24
N ASP A 3 -14.48 1.46 -44.95
CA ASP A 3 -13.43 1.03 -44.03
C ASP A 3 -14.04 1.17 -42.62
N SER A 4 -14.84 0.18 -42.21
CA SER A 4 -15.58 0.23 -40.96
C SER A 4 -14.71 -0.27 -39.80
N ALA A 5 -14.34 0.70 -38.96
CA ALA A 5 -13.94 0.55 -37.56
C ALA A 5 -12.53 -0.02 -37.29
N ILE A 6 -11.51 0.79 -37.60
CA ILE A 6 -10.42 0.95 -36.64
C ILE A 6 -11.06 1.60 -35.41
N ALA A 7 -11.53 0.80 -34.46
CA ALA A 7 -11.95 1.30 -33.15
C ALA A 7 -10.77 2.09 -32.59
N ARG A 8 -10.87 3.43 -32.60
CA ARG A 8 -9.83 4.30 -32.03
C ARG A 8 -9.60 3.83 -30.61
N LYS A 9 -8.41 3.27 -30.34
CA LYS A 9 -8.02 2.93 -28.98
C LYS A 9 -8.19 4.19 -28.14
N PRO A 10 -8.97 4.15 -27.05
CA PRO A 10 -9.16 5.33 -26.20
C PRO A 10 -7.80 5.83 -25.74
N LEU A 11 -7.56 7.13 -25.88
CA LEU A 11 -6.35 7.77 -25.38
C LEU A 11 -6.28 7.54 -23.87
N VAL A 12 -5.13 7.07 -23.38
CA VAL A 12 -4.92 6.81 -21.95
C VAL A 12 -4.80 8.15 -21.23
N TYR A 13 -5.67 8.39 -20.25
CA TYR A 13 -5.54 9.55 -19.38
C TYR A 13 -4.27 9.40 -18.53
N LYS A 14 -3.45 10.46 -18.49
CA LYS A 14 -2.23 10.52 -17.69
C LYS A 14 -2.46 11.48 -16.53
N PRO A 15 -2.40 10.99 -15.28
CA PRO A 15 -2.63 11.85 -14.13
C PRO A 15 -1.50 12.88 -14.00
N LEU A 16 -1.87 14.08 -13.56
CA LEU A 16 -0.96 15.17 -13.22
C LEU A 16 -0.30 14.93 -11.86
N HIS A 17 -1.04 14.34 -10.91
CA HIS A 17 -0.56 14.04 -9.55
C HIS A 17 -0.25 12.54 -9.37
N LYS A 18 0.36 12.20 -8.24
CA LYS A 18 0.63 10.81 -7.85
C LYS A 18 -0.64 10.14 -7.31
N VAL A 19 -1.52 9.76 -8.23
CA VAL A 19 -2.81 9.16 -7.89
C VAL A 19 -2.65 7.75 -7.32
N ARG A 20 -3.17 7.56 -6.10
CA ARG A 20 -3.13 6.30 -5.34
C ARG A 20 -4.53 5.69 -5.22
N PHE A 21 -4.64 4.39 -5.49
CA PHE A 21 -5.91 3.65 -5.40
C PHE A 21 -5.81 2.44 -4.48
N VAL A 22 -6.82 2.26 -3.62
CA VAL A 22 -7.07 0.98 -2.95
C VAL A 22 -8.02 0.15 -3.79
N THR A 23 -7.69 -1.11 -4.05
CA THR A 23 -8.53 -2.02 -4.85
C THR A 23 -8.80 -3.32 -4.11
N ALA A 24 -10.06 -3.75 -4.08
CA ALA A 24 -10.49 -4.98 -3.41
C ALA A 24 -11.77 -5.57 -4.02
N ALA A 25 -12.03 -6.86 -3.78
CA ALA A 25 -13.39 -7.41 -3.87
C ALA A 25 -14.08 -7.38 -2.50
N SER A 26 -15.40 -7.24 -2.49
CA SER A 26 -16.21 -7.10 -1.27
C SER A 26 -16.13 -8.32 -0.33
N LEU A 27 -16.68 -8.16 0.88
CA LEU A 27 -16.71 -9.23 1.88
C LEU A 27 -17.45 -10.46 1.35
N PHE A 28 -16.89 -11.65 1.60
CA PHE A 28 -17.36 -12.93 1.09
C PHE A 28 -17.47 -13.04 -0.44
N ASP A 29 -16.82 -12.12 -1.17
CA ASP A 29 -16.72 -12.20 -2.62
C ASP A 29 -15.34 -12.72 -3.04
N GLY A 30 -15.34 -13.86 -3.74
CA GLY A 30 -14.15 -14.46 -4.34
C GLY A 30 -13.91 -14.04 -5.80
N HIS A 31 -14.79 -13.22 -6.41
CA HIS A 31 -14.69 -12.84 -7.82
C HIS A 31 -13.66 -11.74 -8.06
N ASP A 32 -12.39 -12.09 -7.99
CA ASP A 32 -11.28 -11.14 -8.12
C ASP A 32 -10.86 -10.87 -9.57
N ALA A 33 -11.38 -11.62 -10.55
CA ALA A 33 -10.98 -11.54 -11.94
C ALA A 33 -11.19 -10.13 -12.52
N SER A 34 -12.34 -9.51 -12.22
CA SER A 34 -12.69 -8.18 -12.69
C SER A 34 -11.76 -7.10 -12.11
N ILE A 35 -11.60 -7.09 -10.78
CA ILE A 35 -10.75 -6.11 -10.10
C ILE A 35 -9.27 -6.29 -10.47
N ASN A 36 -8.82 -7.52 -10.72
CA ASN A 36 -7.48 -7.81 -11.22
C ASN A 36 -7.21 -7.21 -12.61
N ILE A 37 -8.21 -7.19 -13.50
CA ILE A 37 -8.09 -6.53 -14.80
C ILE A 37 -8.06 -5.01 -14.60
N MET A 38 -8.99 -4.47 -13.81
CA MET A 38 -9.09 -3.03 -13.56
C MET A 38 -7.80 -2.46 -12.94
N ARG A 39 -7.24 -3.11 -11.91
CA ARG A 39 -5.99 -2.65 -11.28
C ARG A 39 -4.79 -2.65 -12.21
N ARG A 40 -4.71 -3.62 -13.15
CA ARG A 40 -3.63 -3.67 -14.15
C ARG A 40 -3.69 -2.47 -15.09
N ILE A 41 -4.90 -2.06 -15.47
CA ILE A 41 -5.11 -0.89 -16.32
C ILE A 41 -4.84 0.40 -15.53
N LEU A 42 -5.28 0.51 -14.27
CA LEU A 42 -4.92 1.63 -13.38
C LEU A 42 -3.39 1.80 -13.26
N GLN A 43 -2.67 0.71 -12.99
CA GLN A 43 -1.20 0.72 -12.92
C GLN A 43 -0.56 1.12 -14.26
N ALA A 44 -1.13 0.67 -15.39
CA ALA A 44 -0.65 1.02 -16.73
C ALA A 44 -0.93 2.49 -17.09
N SER A 45 -2.01 3.07 -16.55
CA SER A 45 -2.33 4.51 -16.68
C SER A 45 -1.35 5.38 -15.89
N GLY A 46 -0.72 4.85 -14.85
CA GLY A 46 0.32 5.55 -14.07
C GLY A 46 0.01 5.69 -12.58
N CYS A 47 -1.05 5.02 -12.09
CA CYS A 47 -1.43 5.06 -10.69
C CYS A 47 -0.59 4.09 -9.84
N GLU A 48 -0.44 4.43 -8.57
CA GLU A 48 0.06 3.53 -7.53
C GLU A 48 -1.13 2.78 -6.93
N VAL A 49 -1.15 1.45 -7.07
CA VAL A 49 -2.31 0.61 -6.71
C VAL A 49 -1.98 -0.26 -5.52
N ILE A 50 -2.62 0.01 -4.39
CA ILE A 50 -2.61 -0.82 -3.19
C ILE A 50 -3.70 -1.87 -3.37
N HIS A 51 -3.31 -3.11 -3.62
CA HIS A 51 -4.27 -4.19 -3.89
C HIS A 51 -4.46 -5.07 -2.66
N LEU A 52 -5.69 -5.18 -2.18
CA LEU A 52 -6.03 -6.00 -1.01
C LEU A 52 -6.53 -7.41 -1.37
N GLY A 53 -6.70 -7.71 -2.66
CA GLY A 53 -7.24 -8.99 -3.10
C GLY A 53 -8.74 -9.06 -2.95
N HIS A 54 -9.24 -10.17 -2.43
CA HIS A 54 -10.67 -10.48 -2.33
C HIS A 54 -11.09 -10.76 -0.88
N ASN A 55 -12.40 -10.92 -0.64
CA ASN A 55 -12.96 -11.17 0.69
C ASN A 55 -12.54 -10.12 1.72
N ARG A 56 -12.77 -8.83 1.43
CA ARG A 56 -12.39 -7.73 2.32
C ARG A 56 -13.60 -7.02 2.93
N SER A 57 -13.55 -6.86 4.24
CA SER A 57 -14.52 -6.05 4.98
C SER A 57 -14.35 -4.56 4.67
N VAL A 58 -15.43 -3.79 4.89
CA VAL A 58 -15.39 -2.32 4.79
C VAL A 58 -14.34 -1.73 5.74
N GLU A 59 -14.24 -2.27 6.94
CA GLU A 59 -13.27 -1.85 7.97
C GLU A 59 -11.82 -1.95 7.46
N GLU A 60 -11.44 -3.09 6.85
CA GLU A 60 -10.11 -3.30 6.28
C GLU A 60 -9.82 -2.31 5.14
N ILE A 61 -10.79 -2.13 4.24
CA ILE A 61 -10.64 -1.27 3.05
C ILE A 61 -10.49 0.19 3.47
N VAL A 62 -11.36 0.68 4.36
CA VAL A 62 -11.33 2.08 4.83
C VAL A 62 -10.06 2.35 5.64
N THR A 63 -9.68 1.44 6.52
CA THR A 63 -8.42 1.57 7.28
C THR A 63 -7.22 1.65 6.36
N CYS A 64 -7.15 0.78 5.34
CA CYS A 64 -6.12 0.85 4.31
C CYS A 64 -6.14 2.20 3.59
N ALA A 65 -7.28 2.63 3.05
CA ALA A 65 -7.39 3.87 2.29
C ALA A 65 -6.96 5.12 3.09
N LEU A 66 -7.29 5.16 4.38
CA LEU A 66 -6.89 6.25 5.28
C LEU A 66 -5.39 6.23 5.59
N GLN A 67 -4.82 5.05 5.90
CA GLN A 67 -3.39 4.92 6.18
C GLN A 67 -2.53 5.23 4.95
N GLU A 68 -3.00 4.83 3.78
CA GLU A 68 -2.34 5.01 2.48
C GLU A 68 -2.58 6.40 1.87
N ASP A 69 -3.43 7.23 2.49
CA ASP A 69 -3.91 8.53 1.99
C ASP A 69 -4.32 8.44 0.50
N ALA A 70 -5.20 7.48 0.21
CA ALA A 70 -5.59 7.16 -1.16
C ALA A 70 -6.54 8.21 -1.75
N HIS A 71 -6.45 8.42 -3.06
CA HIS A 71 -7.37 9.34 -3.77
C HIS A 71 -8.71 8.67 -4.03
N GLY A 72 -8.71 7.35 -4.19
CA GLY A 72 -9.93 6.58 -4.38
C GLY A 72 -9.83 5.11 -4.02
N ILE A 73 -11.00 4.51 -3.91
CA ILE A 73 -11.23 3.10 -3.63
C ILE A 73 -12.02 2.53 -4.80
N ALA A 74 -11.57 1.41 -5.38
CA ALA A 74 -12.32 0.69 -6.41
C ALA A 74 -12.68 -0.72 -5.92
N ILE A 75 -13.98 -1.02 -5.89
CA ILE A 75 -14.53 -2.28 -5.38
C ILE A 75 -15.21 -3.07 -6.48
N SER A 76 -14.94 -4.37 -6.54
CA SER A 76 -15.81 -5.33 -7.23
C SER A 76 -16.75 -6.01 -6.24
N SER A 77 -18.04 -6.09 -6.56
CA SER A 77 -19.03 -6.81 -5.74
C SER A 77 -20.00 -7.62 -6.61
N TYR A 78 -19.90 -8.95 -6.52
CA TYR A 78 -20.68 -9.91 -7.33
C TYR A 78 -21.58 -10.82 -6.50
N GLN A 79 -21.65 -10.64 -5.18
CA GLN A 79 -22.40 -11.53 -4.27
C GLN A 79 -23.69 -10.90 -3.69
N GLY A 80 -24.04 -9.67 -4.09
CA GLY A 80 -25.15 -8.94 -3.49
C GLY A 80 -24.76 -8.25 -2.18
N GLY A 81 -25.73 -7.59 -1.52
CA GLY A 81 -25.48 -6.77 -0.33
C GLY A 81 -24.61 -5.53 -0.59
N HIS A 82 -24.42 -5.18 -1.86
CA HIS A 82 -23.57 -4.07 -2.30
C HIS A 82 -24.12 -2.72 -1.85
N VAL A 83 -25.45 -2.55 -1.77
CA VAL A 83 -26.05 -1.30 -1.31
C VAL A 83 -25.62 -1.00 0.12
N GLU A 84 -25.79 -1.95 1.03
CA GLU A 84 -25.37 -1.84 2.43
C GLU A 84 -23.85 -1.69 2.54
N PHE A 85 -23.10 -2.47 1.77
CA PHE A 85 -21.64 -2.44 1.78
C PHE A 85 -21.08 -1.06 1.40
N PHE A 86 -21.56 -0.46 0.30
CA PHE A 86 -21.11 0.86 -0.14
C PHE A 86 -21.59 1.98 0.79
N LYS A 87 -22.83 1.92 1.29
CA LYS A 87 -23.33 2.91 2.26
C LYS A 87 -22.50 2.90 3.54
N TYR A 88 -22.26 1.71 4.09
CA TYR A 88 -21.43 1.55 5.28
C TYR A 88 -20.01 2.06 5.06
N MET A 89 -19.42 1.80 3.89
CA MET A 89 -18.10 2.34 3.53
C MET A 89 -18.06 3.87 3.52
N LEU A 90 -19.08 4.51 2.92
CA LEU A 90 -19.15 5.97 2.88
C LEU A 90 -19.36 6.58 4.27
N ASP A 91 -20.19 5.97 5.10
CA ASP A 91 -20.40 6.41 6.48
C ASP A 91 -19.12 6.29 7.30
N LEU A 92 -18.42 5.16 7.20
CA LEU A 92 -17.16 4.94 7.92
C LEU A 92 -16.05 5.89 7.45
N LEU A 93 -15.99 6.17 6.14
CA LEU A 93 -15.07 7.18 5.60
C LEU A 93 -15.39 8.57 6.16
N ARG A 94 -16.67 8.97 6.23
CA ARG A 94 -17.07 10.27 6.79
C ARG A 94 -16.72 10.35 8.28
N GLU A 95 -17.06 9.32 9.04
CA GLU A 95 -16.79 9.23 10.48
C GLU A 95 -15.30 9.37 10.79
N ARG A 96 -14.44 8.73 9.98
CA ARG A 96 -12.98 8.73 10.16
C ARG A 96 -12.27 9.82 9.38
N GLY A 97 -13.01 10.76 8.81
CA GLY A 97 -12.49 11.95 8.16
C GLY A 97 -11.80 11.72 6.80
N GLY A 98 -12.15 10.66 6.09
CA GLY A 98 -11.78 10.36 4.70
C GLY A 98 -12.90 10.64 3.69
N ALA A 99 -13.80 11.59 3.97
CA ALA A 99 -14.94 11.94 3.12
C ALA A 99 -14.54 12.43 1.70
N ASN A 100 -13.30 12.86 1.52
CA ASN A 100 -12.73 13.28 0.24
C ASN A 100 -12.31 12.10 -0.66
N ILE A 101 -12.15 10.89 -0.11
CA ILE A 101 -11.75 9.69 -0.85
C ILE A 101 -12.89 9.27 -1.77
N LYS A 102 -12.61 9.15 -3.07
CA LYS A 102 -13.62 8.78 -4.08
C LYS A 102 -13.89 7.28 -4.02
N VAL A 103 -15.16 6.88 -4.10
CA VAL A 103 -15.55 5.46 -4.08
C VAL A 103 -16.12 5.07 -5.43
N PHE A 104 -15.53 4.04 -6.02
CA PHE A 104 -15.91 3.47 -7.31
C PHE A 104 -16.31 2.01 -7.15
N GLY A 105 -17.22 1.53 -7.99
CA GLY A 105 -17.66 0.14 -7.93
C GLY A 105 -18.09 -0.46 -9.26
N GLY A 106 -18.18 -1.80 -9.26
CA GLY A 106 -18.79 -2.56 -10.35
C GLY A 106 -19.14 -3.98 -9.91
N GLY A 107 -20.26 -4.49 -10.41
CA GLY A 107 -20.75 -5.84 -10.09
C GLY A 107 -21.34 -6.59 -11.29
N GLY A 108 -21.01 -6.14 -12.50
CA GLY A 108 -21.68 -6.62 -13.71
C GLY A 108 -23.19 -6.37 -13.61
N GLY A 109 -23.99 -7.39 -13.92
CA GLY A 109 -25.46 -7.31 -13.84
C GLY A 109 -26.04 -7.48 -12.44
N VAL A 110 -25.22 -7.62 -11.39
CA VAL A 110 -25.70 -7.81 -9.99
C VAL A 110 -26.23 -6.50 -9.40
N ILE A 111 -25.68 -5.36 -9.80
CA ILE A 111 -26.09 -4.03 -9.32
C ILE A 111 -27.05 -3.43 -10.36
N VAL A 112 -28.33 -3.33 -10.04
CA VAL A 112 -29.34 -2.85 -11.00
C VAL A 112 -29.38 -1.32 -11.07
N ALA A 113 -29.95 -0.77 -12.15
CA ALA A 113 -29.95 0.67 -12.42
C ALA A 113 -30.50 1.53 -11.25
N SER A 114 -31.58 1.09 -10.59
CA SER A 114 -32.15 1.80 -9.44
C SER A 114 -31.19 1.83 -8.23
N GLU A 115 -30.43 0.76 -8.00
CA GLU A 115 -29.44 0.69 -6.92
C GLU A 115 -28.20 1.53 -7.27
N ILE A 116 -27.83 1.61 -8.55
CA ILE A 116 -26.78 2.52 -9.04
C ILE A 116 -27.16 3.97 -8.73
N GLU A 117 -28.39 4.38 -9.09
CA GLU A 117 -28.90 5.73 -8.81
C GLU A 117 -28.95 6.02 -7.31
N GLU A 118 -29.42 5.07 -6.50
CA GLU A 118 -29.45 5.18 -5.04
C GLU A 118 -28.05 5.36 -4.46
N LEU A 119 -27.08 4.56 -4.89
CA LEU A 119 -25.70 4.63 -4.41
C LEU A 119 -25.00 5.93 -4.83
N HIS A 120 -25.25 6.42 -6.05
CA HIS A 120 -24.74 7.73 -6.50
C HIS A 120 -25.34 8.86 -5.67
N ALA A 121 -26.66 8.83 -5.42
CA ALA A 121 -27.34 9.81 -4.57
C ALA A 121 -26.81 9.79 -3.13
N TYR A 122 -26.40 8.62 -2.63
CA TYR A 122 -25.83 8.47 -1.30
C TYR A 122 -24.39 9.01 -1.20
N GLY A 123 -23.63 9.02 -2.30
CA GLY A 123 -22.30 9.60 -2.37
C GLY A 123 -21.23 8.75 -3.04
N VAL A 124 -21.58 7.57 -3.59
CA VAL A 124 -20.63 6.80 -4.42
C VAL A 124 -20.31 7.61 -5.67
N THR A 125 -19.02 7.72 -6.02
CA THR A 125 -18.56 8.56 -7.12
C THR A 125 -19.01 8.00 -8.47
N ARG A 126 -18.84 6.70 -8.69
CA ARG A 126 -19.37 6.01 -9.88
C ARG A 126 -19.48 4.51 -9.63
N ILE A 127 -20.59 3.92 -10.06
CA ILE A 127 -20.77 2.49 -10.25
C ILE A 127 -20.89 2.26 -11.75
N PHE A 128 -20.07 1.37 -12.31
CA PHE A 128 -20.07 1.05 -13.73
C PHE A 128 -20.97 -0.14 -14.02
N SER A 129 -21.94 0.04 -14.92
CA SER A 129 -22.80 -1.04 -15.42
C SER A 129 -22.16 -1.78 -16.60
N PRO A 130 -22.69 -2.95 -17.02
CA PRO A 130 -22.25 -3.62 -18.24
C PRO A 130 -22.37 -2.74 -19.49
N GLU A 131 -23.40 -1.90 -19.58
CA GLU A 131 -23.62 -0.95 -20.70
C GLU A 131 -22.52 0.11 -20.75
N ASP A 132 -22.06 0.60 -19.59
CA ASP A 132 -20.91 1.49 -19.51
C ASP A 132 -19.64 0.80 -20.04
N GLY A 133 -19.45 -0.48 -19.71
CA GLY A 133 -18.36 -1.29 -20.23
C GLY A 133 -18.37 -1.42 -21.76
N GLN A 134 -19.55 -1.59 -22.37
CA GLN A 134 -19.71 -1.63 -23.82
C GLN A 134 -19.46 -0.27 -24.47
N ARG A 135 -19.94 0.81 -23.84
CA ARG A 135 -19.88 2.18 -24.37
C ARG A 135 -18.49 2.80 -24.27
N LEU A 136 -17.84 2.67 -23.11
CA LEU A 136 -16.55 3.30 -22.80
C LEU A 136 -15.35 2.39 -23.10
N GLY A 137 -15.57 1.07 -23.07
CA GLY A 137 -14.50 0.09 -22.96
C GLY A 137 -13.79 0.16 -21.60
N LEU A 138 -12.98 -0.85 -21.30
CA LEU A 138 -12.27 -0.95 -20.02
C LEU A 138 -11.37 0.26 -19.74
N GLN A 139 -10.61 0.69 -20.75
CA GLN A 139 -9.72 1.86 -20.60
C GLN A 139 -10.50 3.17 -20.43
N GLY A 140 -11.67 3.32 -21.07
CA GLY A 140 -12.51 4.51 -20.89
C GLY A 140 -13.04 4.62 -19.47
N MET A 141 -13.50 3.51 -18.88
CA MET A 141 -13.91 3.47 -17.47
C MET A 141 -12.74 3.85 -16.54
N ILE A 142 -11.54 3.32 -16.79
CA ILE A 142 -10.36 3.70 -16.00
C ILE A 142 -10.00 5.18 -16.18
N ASN A 143 -10.14 5.74 -17.38
CA ASN A 143 -9.89 7.17 -17.57
C ASN A 143 -10.86 8.03 -16.73
N GLU A 144 -12.15 7.66 -16.67
CA GLU A 144 -13.11 8.34 -15.80
C GLU A 144 -12.72 8.21 -14.32
N ILE A 145 -12.34 7.01 -13.87
CA ILE A 145 -11.86 6.77 -12.49
C ILE A 145 -10.66 7.65 -12.15
N VAL A 146 -9.62 7.63 -13.00
CA VAL A 146 -8.37 8.36 -12.73
C VAL A 146 -8.60 9.87 -12.80
N SER A 147 -9.30 10.36 -13.81
CA SER A 147 -9.55 11.81 -13.95
C SER A 147 -10.41 12.38 -12.83
N ALA A 148 -11.39 11.63 -12.32
CA ALA A 148 -12.20 12.05 -11.17
C ALA A 148 -11.41 12.06 -9.84
N SER A 149 -10.27 11.37 -9.79
CA SER A 149 -9.41 11.26 -8.61
C SER A 149 -8.10 12.05 -8.73
N ASP A 150 -7.83 12.72 -9.86
CA ASP A 150 -6.57 13.44 -10.09
C ASP A 150 -6.56 14.81 -9.42
N VAL A 151 -6.49 14.79 -8.08
CA VAL A 151 -6.36 15.96 -7.23
C VAL A 151 -5.01 15.93 -6.51
N ASP A 152 -4.45 17.09 -6.25
CA ASP A 152 -3.26 17.19 -5.42
C ASP A 152 -3.63 16.82 -3.98
N LEU A 153 -3.13 15.71 -3.42
CA LEU A 153 -3.30 15.46 -1.98
C LEU A 153 -2.23 16.14 -1.14
N SER A 154 -1.24 16.79 -1.73
CA SER A 154 -0.15 17.44 -1.03
C SER A 154 -0.42 18.91 -0.67
N HIS A 155 -1.63 19.42 -0.96
CA HIS A 155 -2.18 20.65 -0.39
C HIS A 155 -2.81 20.41 1.00
N ASP A 156 -3.03 21.48 1.78
CA ASP A 156 -3.66 21.43 3.11
C ASP A 156 -3.07 20.36 4.03
N LEU A 157 -1.73 20.32 4.07
CA LEU A 157 -0.97 19.45 4.96
C LEU A 157 -1.07 19.94 6.41
N PRO A 158 -0.82 19.05 7.39
CA PRO A 158 -0.69 19.46 8.79
C PRO A 158 0.31 20.63 8.93
N ALA A 159 -0.11 21.71 9.58
CA ALA A 159 0.71 22.91 9.74
C ALA A 159 1.85 22.73 10.75
N ASP A 160 1.73 21.74 11.63
CA ASP A 160 2.68 21.42 12.68
C ASP A 160 2.71 19.90 12.95
N LEU A 161 3.50 19.50 13.95
CA LEU A 161 3.69 18.10 14.35
C LEU A 161 2.69 17.65 15.43
N ALA A 162 1.79 18.51 15.90
CA ALA A 162 0.92 18.21 17.05
C ALA A 162 -0.03 17.05 16.74
N GLY A 163 -0.58 17.02 15.51
CA GLY A 163 -1.45 15.94 15.06
C GLY A 163 -0.79 14.56 15.05
N LEU A 164 0.54 14.47 14.91
CA LEU A 164 1.26 13.18 14.99
C LEU A 164 1.23 12.58 16.40
N LYS A 165 1.06 13.42 17.41
CA LYS A 165 1.08 13.05 18.84
C LYS A 165 -0.32 13.03 19.45
N ASP A 166 -1.35 12.98 18.63
CA ASP A 166 -2.74 12.93 19.11
C ASP A 166 -2.98 11.66 19.93
N GLY A 167 -3.71 11.78 21.04
CA GLY A 167 -4.06 10.64 21.91
C GLY A 167 -5.07 9.69 21.25
N ASN A 168 -5.80 10.15 20.24
CA ASN A 168 -6.65 9.32 19.41
C ASN A 168 -5.83 8.73 18.24
N ALA A 169 -5.63 7.41 18.28
CA ALA A 169 -4.85 6.69 17.28
C ALA A 169 -5.34 6.91 15.83
N TYR A 170 -6.65 7.07 15.59
CA TYR A 170 -7.17 7.33 14.24
C TYR A 170 -6.75 8.72 13.74
N LEU A 171 -6.83 9.74 14.59
CA LEU A 171 -6.43 11.10 14.22
C LEU A 171 -4.91 11.23 14.07
N ALA A 172 -4.16 10.55 14.92
CA ALA A 172 -2.70 10.45 14.81
C ALA A 172 -2.29 9.77 13.50
N ASN A 173 -2.87 8.61 13.20
CA ASN A 173 -2.58 7.87 11.96
C ASN A 173 -3.01 8.64 10.72
N LYS A 174 -4.12 9.37 10.77
CA LYS A 174 -4.54 10.27 9.67
C LYS A 174 -3.51 11.38 9.46
N SER A 175 -3.11 12.06 10.52
CA SER A 175 -2.10 13.13 10.46
C SER A 175 -0.77 12.60 9.93
N LEU A 176 -0.38 11.40 10.35
CA LEU A 176 0.81 10.69 9.88
C LEU A 176 0.71 10.37 8.38
N ALA A 177 -0.41 9.81 7.92
CA ALA A 177 -0.62 9.48 6.52
C ALA A 177 -0.53 10.73 5.63
N ARG A 178 -1.15 11.85 6.05
CA ARG A 178 -1.09 13.14 5.35
C ARG A 178 0.33 13.72 5.35
N MET A 179 1.02 13.67 6.49
CA MET A 179 2.42 14.12 6.60
C MET A 179 3.33 13.34 5.66
N ILE A 180 3.22 12.00 5.62
CA ILE A 180 4.00 11.16 4.71
C ILE A 180 3.69 11.50 3.25
N THR A 181 2.43 11.76 2.88
CA THR A 181 2.09 12.20 1.51
C THR A 181 2.79 13.51 1.15
N GLY A 182 2.81 14.49 2.05
CA GLY A 182 3.50 15.76 1.83
C GLY A 182 5.02 15.62 1.74
N LEU A 183 5.61 14.78 2.58
CA LEU A 183 7.05 14.47 2.56
C LEU A 183 7.44 13.78 1.25
N GLU A 184 6.66 12.78 0.82
CA GLU A 184 6.87 12.05 -0.43
C GLU A 184 6.67 12.92 -1.68
N ALA A 185 5.85 13.97 -1.58
CA ALA A 185 5.65 14.96 -2.64
C ALA A 185 6.66 16.12 -2.59
N GLY A 186 7.46 16.24 -1.53
CA GLY A 186 8.39 17.35 -1.32
C GLY A 186 7.71 18.70 -1.08
N THR A 187 6.45 18.72 -0.64
CA THR A 187 5.67 19.96 -0.43
C THR A 187 5.59 20.40 1.03
N VAL A 188 6.06 19.58 1.97
CA VAL A 188 6.20 19.99 3.38
C VAL A 188 7.22 21.14 3.48
N PRO A 189 6.88 22.26 4.15
CA PRO A 189 7.82 23.37 4.32
C PRO A 189 9.13 22.91 4.96
N ALA A 190 10.27 23.37 4.43
CA ALA A 190 11.60 22.97 4.91
C ALA A 190 11.77 23.14 6.43
N LYS A 191 11.26 24.23 7.00
CA LYS A 191 11.28 24.47 8.45
C LYS A 191 10.55 23.37 9.24
N LEU A 192 9.38 22.94 8.77
CA LEU A 192 8.59 21.89 9.42
C LEU A 192 9.26 20.53 9.28
N ARG A 193 9.87 20.25 8.12
CA ARG A 193 10.70 19.06 7.90
C ARG A 193 11.90 19.03 8.85
N ASP A 194 12.62 20.14 9.02
CA ASP A 194 13.76 20.24 9.95
C ASP A 194 13.32 20.11 11.42
N GLU A 195 12.13 20.61 11.77
CA GLU A 195 11.51 20.38 13.09
C GLU A 195 11.18 18.89 13.29
N LEU A 196 10.64 18.21 12.26
CA LEU A 196 10.35 16.78 12.30
C LEU A 196 11.60 15.95 12.53
N LEU A 197 12.67 16.20 11.75
CA LEU A 197 13.93 15.47 11.85
C LEU A 197 14.55 15.64 13.23
N ARG A 198 14.61 16.87 13.75
CA ARG A 198 15.10 17.13 15.12
C ARG A 198 14.23 16.47 16.19
N ALA A 199 12.92 16.46 16.03
CA ALA A 199 12.03 15.79 16.98
C ALA A 199 12.19 14.26 16.95
N ALA A 200 12.52 13.68 15.78
CA ALA A 200 12.75 12.26 15.63
C ALA A 200 14.03 11.77 16.33
N GLU A 201 15.05 12.62 16.46
CA GLU A 201 16.29 12.30 17.20
C GLU A 201 16.05 11.99 18.69
N ALA A 202 14.98 12.52 19.28
CA ALA A 202 14.59 12.24 20.65
C ALA A 202 13.91 10.87 20.83
N SER A 203 13.47 10.24 19.73
CA SER A 203 12.82 8.94 19.76
C SER A 203 13.83 7.82 19.92
N LYS A 204 13.48 6.83 20.75
CA LYS A 204 14.27 5.61 20.95
C LYS A 204 13.66 4.40 20.24
N ALA A 205 12.64 4.62 19.41
CA ALA A 205 11.97 3.55 18.68
C ALA A 205 12.97 2.88 17.73
N PRO A 206 13.28 1.58 17.90
CA PRO A 206 14.12 0.84 16.98
C PRO A 206 13.48 0.74 15.60
N VAL A 207 14.34 0.76 14.57
CA VAL A 207 13.99 0.55 13.17
C VAL A 207 14.58 -0.78 12.70
N LEU A 208 13.71 -1.74 12.40
CA LEU A 208 14.06 -3.03 11.80
C LEU A 208 13.92 -2.95 10.27
N GLY A 209 15.03 -3.07 9.56
CA GLY A 209 15.05 -3.21 8.10
C GLY A 209 14.97 -4.68 7.68
N ILE A 210 13.99 -5.02 6.86
CA ILE A 210 13.80 -6.34 6.27
C ILE A 210 14.04 -6.21 4.76
N THR A 211 15.10 -6.84 4.28
CA THR A 211 15.46 -6.85 2.87
C THR A 211 15.74 -8.28 2.39
N GLY A 212 15.96 -8.46 1.10
CA GLY A 212 16.06 -9.80 0.52
C GLY A 212 15.52 -9.91 -0.90
N THR A 213 15.84 -11.04 -1.52
CA THR A 213 15.55 -11.30 -2.93
C THR A 213 14.04 -11.30 -3.22
N GLY A 214 13.71 -10.96 -4.47
CA GLY A 214 12.33 -10.96 -4.94
C GLY A 214 11.65 -12.32 -4.74
N GLY A 215 10.52 -12.35 -4.03
CA GLY A 215 9.77 -13.59 -3.80
C GLY A 215 10.34 -14.50 -2.71
N ALA A 216 11.35 -14.09 -1.94
CA ALA A 216 11.85 -14.84 -0.78
C ALA A 216 10.81 -15.01 0.35
N GLY A 217 9.75 -14.18 0.34
CA GLY A 217 8.68 -14.20 1.32
C GLY A 217 8.87 -13.20 2.46
N LYS A 218 9.49 -12.05 2.16
CA LYS A 218 9.69 -10.92 3.10
C LYS A 218 8.38 -10.51 3.77
N SER A 219 7.38 -10.07 3.02
CA SER A 219 6.10 -9.63 3.57
C SER A 219 5.35 -10.70 4.35
N SER A 220 5.46 -11.97 3.95
CA SER A 220 4.90 -13.08 4.74
C SER A 220 5.65 -13.29 6.06
N LEU A 221 6.98 -13.14 6.07
CA LEU A 221 7.77 -13.18 7.29
C LEU A 221 7.52 -11.96 8.17
N THR A 222 7.42 -10.76 7.59
CA THR A 222 7.05 -9.52 8.28
C THR A 222 5.70 -9.67 8.99
N ASP A 223 4.68 -10.18 8.29
CA ASP A 223 3.36 -10.44 8.88
C ASP A 223 3.44 -11.43 10.05
N GLU A 224 4.17 -12.53 9.86
CA GLU A 224 4.34 -13.54 10.89
C GLU A 224 5.11 -12.98 12.10
N LEU A 225 6.13 -12.13 11.91
CA LEU A 225 6.86 -11.44 12.99
C LEU A 225 5.95 -10.48 13.75
N ILE A 226 5.16 -9.66 13.05
CA ILE A 226 4.15 -8.79 13.67
C ILE A 226 3.18 -9.62 14.50
N ARG A 227 2.70 -10.75 13.97
CA ARG A 227 1.85 -11.68 14.72
C ARG A 227 2.52 -12.17 16.01
N ARG A 228 3.83 -12.47 16.00
CA ARG A 228 4.57 -12.87 17.20
C ARG A 228 4.65 -11.71 18.20
N PHE A 229 4.97 -10.50 17.76
CA PHE A 229 4.96 -9.32 18.65
C PHE A 229 3.61 -9.11 19.30
N ARG A 230 2.53 -9.20 18.53
CA ARG A 230 1.16 -9.06 19.03
C ARG A 230 0.83 -10.10 20.10
N LEU A 231 1.13 -11.38 19.84
CA LEU A 231 0.86 -12.47 20.77
C LEU A 231 1.74 -12.42 22.03
N ASP A 232 3.02 -12.11 21.86
CA ASP A 232 4.01 -12.12 22.94
C ASP A 232 3.85 -10.90 23.87
N GLN A 233 3.39 -9.78 23.32
CA GLN A 233 3.26 -8.50 24.03
C GLN A 233 1.80 -8.12 24.33
N ASP A 234 0.86 -9.06 24.15
CA ASP A 234 -0.58 -8.86 24.44
C ASP A 234 -1.15 -7.61 23.75
N ASP A 235 -0.79 -7.45 22.46
CA ASP A 235 -1.19 -6.33 21.60
C ASP A 235 -0.79 -4.93 22.11
N LYS A 236 0.13 -4.80 23.08
CA LYS A 236 0.50 -3.50 23.67
C LYS A 236 1.42 -2.65 22.80
N LEU A 237 2.23 -3.27 21.95
CA LEU A 237 3.19 -2.56 21.11
C LEU A 237 2.50 -1.84 19.96
N ARG A 238 2.84 -0.57 19.77
CA ARG A 238 2.52 0.21 18.57
C ARG A 238 3.60 -0.02 17.52
N ILE A 239 3.22 -0.63 16.39
CA ILE A 239 4.17 -0.96 15.32
C ILE A 239 3.80 -0.19 14.04
N ALA A 240 4.77 0.51 13.46
CA ALA A 240 4.64 1.09 12.13
C ALA A 240 5.34 0.20 11.10
N VAL A 241 4.69 -0.05 9.97
CA VAL A 241 5.24 -0.83 8.86
C VAL A 241 5.33 0.06 7.63
N ILE A 242 6.52 0.25 7.08
CA ILE A 242 6.74 0.95 5.81
C ILE A 242 7.22 -0.10 4.81
N SER A 243 6.35 -0.46 3.87
CA SER A 243 6.68 -1.39 2.78
C SER A 243 7.02 -0.62 1.51
N ILE A 244 7.98 -1.10 0.73
CA ILE A 244 8.47 -0.44 -0.48
C ILE A 244 8.38 -1.41 -1.65
N ASP A 245 7.59 -1.04 -2.66
CA ASP A 245 7.41 -1.82 -3.88
C ASP A 245 7.96 -1.05 -5.11
N PRO A 246 8.50 -1.75 -6.13
CA PRO A 246 9.13 -1.10 -7.26
C PRO A 246 8.11 -0.42 -8.19
N SER A 247 8.42 0.80 -8.63
CA SER A 247 7.65 1.48 -9.68
C SER A 247 7.95 0.94 -11.08
N ARG A 248 6.95 0.92 -11.96
CA ARG A 248 7.15 0.54 -13.37
C ARG A 248 7.71 1.70 -14.19
N ARG A 249 8.93 1.53 -14.72
CA ARG A 249 9.61 2.48 -15.62
C ARG A 249 8.73 3.04 -16.74
N LYS A 250 7.95 2.18 -17.39
CA LYS A 250 7.18 2.56 -18.60
C LYS A 250 5.89 3.31 -18.29
N SER A 251 5.15 2.92 -17.26
CA SER A 251 3.86 3.55 -16.94
C SER A 251 3.96 4.65 -15.90
N GLY A 252 4.99 4.63 -15.05
CA GLY A 252 5.12 5.49 -13.87
C GLY A 252 4.29 5.03 -12.67
N GLY A 253 3.42 4.03 -12.85
CA GLY A 253 2.59 3.46 -11.78
C GLY A 253 3.27 2.31 -11.05
N ALA A 254 2.69 1.88 -9.93
CA ALA A 254 3.20 0.81 -9.09
C ALA A 254 2.07 -0.15 -8.68
N LEU A 255 2.42 -1.42 -8.43
CA LEU A 255 1.54 -2.35 -7.74
C LEU A 255 2.15 -2.52 -6.36
N LEU A 256 1.51 -1.92 -5.36
CA LEU A 256 1.90 -1.98 -3.97
C LEU A 256 1.22 -3.22 -3.38
N GLY A 257 1.93 -4.34 -3.50
CA GLY A 257 1.43 -5.69 -3.31
C GLY A 257 1.77 -6.29 -1.96
N ASP A 258 2.61 -5.66 -1.15
CA ASP A 258 3.01 -6.24 0.15
C ASP A 258 1.84 -6.34 1.13
N ARG A 259 0.95 -5.33 1.16
CA ARG A 259 -0.20 -5.29 2.07
C ARG A 259 -1.18 -6.47 1.89
N ILE A 260 -1.28 -7.07 0.69
CA ILE A 260 -2.16 -8.25 0.48
C ILE A 260 -1.73 -9.46 1.32
N ARG A 261 -0.47 -9.49 1.77
CA ARG A 261 0.10 -10.59 2.57
C ARG A 261 -0.04 -10.38 4.07
N MET A 262 -0.43 -9.17 4.48
CA MET A 262 -0.44 -8.76 5.89
C MET A 262 -1.81 -9.06 6.52
N ASN A 263 -1.91 -10.16 7.26
CA ASN A 263 -3.14 -10.54 7.97
C ASN A 263 -3.11 -10.10 9.44
N ALA A 264 -1.93 -10.01 10.05
CA ALA A 264 -1.73 -9.66 11.45
C ALA A 264 -1.75 -8.14 11.72
N ILE A 265 -1.89 -7.30 10.70
CA ILE A 265 -1.97 -5.84 10.86
C ILE A 265 -3.38 -5.35 11.25
N HIS A 266 -4.39 -6.23 11.17
CA HIS A 266 -5.78 -5.94 11.50
C HIS A 266 -6.15 -6.47 12.89
N SER A 267 -7.02 -5.76 13.61
CA SER A 267 -7.59 -6.21 14.89
C SER A 267 -9.11 -6.27 14.80
N ASP A 268 -9.70 -7.39 15.19
CA ASP A 268 -11.14 -7.62 15.16
C ASP A 268 -11.87 -6.61 16.07
N GLY A 269 -12.46 -5.57 15.47
CA GLY A 269 -13.37 -4.63 16.14
C GLY A 269 -12.73 -3.60 17.07
N LYS A 270 -11.39 -3.42 17.05
CA LYS A 270 -10.68 -2.36 17.79
C LYS A 270 -9.73 -1.60 16.86
N SER A 271 -9.35 -0.38 17.25
CA SER A 271 -8.23 0.32 16.60
C SER A 271 -6.98 -0.54 16.73
N SER A 272 -6.42 -0.96 15.59
CA SER A 272 -5.16 -1.70 15.56
C SER A 272 -4.04 -0.80 16.05
N ASN A 273 -3.16 -1.34 16.90
CA ASN A 273 -1.90 -0.68 17.25
C ASN A 273 -0.87 -0.77 16.11
N ILE A 274 -1.28 -1.27 14.94
CA ILE A 274 -0.45 -1.40 13.76
C ILE A 274 -0.83 -0.35 12.71
N TYR A 275 0.14 0.46 12.31
CA TYR A 275 0.05 1.35 11.16
C TYR A 275 0.86 0.75 10.02
N MET A 276 0.36 0.82 8.79
CA MET A 276 1.14 0.44 7.62
C MET A 276 1.03 1.52 6.54
N ARG A 277 2.12 1.75 5.80
CA ARG A 277 2.17 2.62 4.63
C ARG A 277 2.96 1.92 3.53
N SER A 278 2.43 1.96 2.31
CA SER A 278 3.08 1.38 1.14
C SER A 278 3.69 2.50 0.29
N LEU A 279 5.01 2.52 0.14
CA LEU A 279 5.72 3.48 -0.70
C LEU A 279 6.10 2.83 -2.03
N ALA A 280 6.15 3.65 -3.07
CA ALA A 280 6.75 3.24 -4.33
C ALA A 280 8.20 3.75 -4.37
N THR A 281 9.11 3.00 -5.02
CA THR A 281 10.50 3.47 -5.17
C THR A 281 10.58 4.80 -5.93
N ARG A 282 9.66 5.03 -6.88
CA ARG A 282 9.54 6.21 -7.79
C ARG A 282 10.75 6.47 -8.70
N ASP A 283 11.92 5.98 -8.33
CA ASP A 283 13.05 5.69 -9.19
C ASP A 283 13.12 4.17 -9.42
N ALA A 284 13.47 3.77 -10.63
CA ALA A 284 13.58 2.37 -10.98
C ALA A 284 15.00 1.79 -10.85
N ALA A 285 15.96 2.58 -10.38
CA ALA A 285 17.30 2.15 -10.04
C ALA A 285 17.51 1.94 -8.52
N SER A 286 16.58 2.39 -7.68
CA SER A 286 16.65 2.30 -6.22
C SER A 286 15.68 1.26 -5.67
N GLU A 287 16.11 0.51 -4.67
CA GLU A 287 15.31 -0.43 -3.90
C GLU A 287 14.53 0.22 -2.75
N ILE A 288 14.89 1.47 -2.39
CA ILE A 288 14.24 2.31 -1.38
C ILE A 288 13.63 3.58 -2.00
N SER A 289 12.63 4.15 -1.33
CA SER A 289 12.08 5.46 -1.69
C SER A 289 12.96 6.58 -1.13
N GLU A 290 13.17 7.66 -1.89
CA GLU A 290 13.89 8.86 -1.41
C GLU A 290 13.22 9.47 -0.16
N ALA A 291 11.92 9.25 0.01
CA ALA A 291 11.15 9.73 1.16
C ALA A 291 11.28 8.83 2.40
N LEU A 292 11.99 7.70 2.33
CA LEU A 292 12.10 6.75 3.43
C LEU A 292 12.64 7.38 4.74
N PRO A 293 13.73 8.16 4.74
CA PRO A 293 14.25 8.78 5.97
C PRO A 293 13.22 9.70 6.64
N ASP A 294 12.47 10.45 5.83
CA ASP A 294 11.46 11.39 6.31
C ASP A 294 10.22 10.63 6.85
N ALA A 295 9.81 9.55 6.19
CA ALA A 295 8.72 8.70 6.66
C ALA A 295 9.07 8.00 7.98
N LEU A 296 10.31 7.51 8.12
CA LEU A 296 10.84 6.97 9.37
C LEU A 296 10.79 8.01 10.49
N ALA A 297 11.23 9.24 10.22
CA ALA A 297 11.17 10.34 11.18
C ALA A 297 9.72 10.66 11.60
N ALA A 298 8.78 10.68 10.65
CA ALA A 298 7.36 10.87 10.94
C ALA A 298 6.80 9.79 11.87
N CYS A 299 7.11 8.52 11.62
CA CYS A 299 6.74 7.40 12.49
C CYS A 299 7.41 7.53 13.88
N LYS A 300 8.69 7.90 13.96
CA LYS A 300 9.38 8.13 15.24
C LYS A 300 8.69 9.21 16.08
N VAL A 301 8.27 10.31 15.45
CA VAL A 301 7.57 11.42 16.13
C VAL A 301 6.14 11.05 16.52
N ALA A 302 5.48 10.15 15.78
CA ALA A 302 4.16 9.61 16.10
C ALA A 302 4.16 8.62 17.30
N GLY A 303 5.34 8.31 17.84
CA GLY A 303 5.49 7.53 19.08
C GLY A 303 5.18 6.05 18.92
N PHE A 304 5.57 5.46 17.79
CA PHE A 304 5.57 4.00 17.64
C PHE A 304 6.70 3.38 18.48
N ASP A 305 6.46 2.18 19.00
CA ASP A 305 7.43 1.43 19.82
C ASP A 305 8.41 0.65 18.94
N LEU A 306 8.02 0.31 17.72
CA LEU A 306 8.83 -0.36 16.71
C LEU A 306 8.45 0.14 15.33
N ILE A 307 9.45 0.36 14.48
CA ILE A 307 9.25 0.66 13.06
C ILE A 307 9.88 -0.46 12.24
N VAL A 308 9.12 -1.05 11.34
CA VAL A 308 9.58 -2.09 10.42
C VAL A 308 9.58 -1.52 9.02
N VAL A 309 10.70 -1.64 8.31
CA VAL A 309 10.80 -1.26 6.90
C VAL A 309 11.04 -2.50 6.07
N GLU A 310 10.20 -2.74 5.07
CA GLU A 310 10.41 -3.78 4.08
C GLU A 310 10.82 -3.15 2.75
N THR A 311 11.97 -3.56 2.21
CA THR A 311 12.42 -3.09 0.89
C THR A 311 11.74 -3.85 -0.23
N SER A 312 11.86 -3.34 -1.46
CA SER A 312 11.55 -4.13 -2.64
C SER A 312 12.49 -5.34 -2.79
N GLY A 313 12.21 -6.22 -3.75
CA GLY A 313 13.11 -7.33 -4.06
C GLY A 313 14.47 -6.85 -4.56
N ILE A 314 15.53 -7.15 -3.82
CA ILE A 314 16.90 -6.69 -4.12
C ILE A 314 17.69 -7.72 -4.93
N GLY A 315 18.70 -7.23 -5.66
CA GLY A 315 19.76 -8.01 -6.28
C GLY A 315 20.86 -8.40 -5.30
N GLN A 316 21.97 -8.93 -5.82
CA GLN A 316 23.09 -9.41 -5.00
C GLN A 316 23.95 -8.28 -4.43
N GLY A 317 24.15 -7.17 -5.18
CA GLY A 317 25.00 -6.04 -4.77
C GLY A 317 24.24 -4.87 -4.15
N ASP A 318 23.01 -5.10 -3.70
CA ASP A 318 22.11 -4.06 -3.21
C ASP A 318 22.03 -4.14 -1.67
N ALA A 319 22.27 -3.02 -0.99
CA ALA A 319 22.27 -2.93 0.47
C ALA A 319 21.81 -1.55 0.97
N ALA A 320 21.02 -0.79 0.19
CA ALA A 320 20.71 0.61 0.49
C ALA A 320 19.90 0.82 1.77
N ILE A 321 19.30 -0.23 2.35
CA ILE A 321 18.54 -0.10 3.60
C ILE A 321 19.43 0.08 4.84
N VAL A 322 20.67 -0.42 4.81
CA VAL A 322 21.60 -0.47 5.95
C VAL A 322 21.77 0.90 6.65
N PRO A 323 22.04 2.02 5.96
CA PRO A 323 22.22 3.32 6.63
C PRO A 323 20.95 3.92 7.23
N HIS A 324 19.78 3.31 7.02
CA HIS A 324 18.48 3.85 7.44
C HIS A 324 17.85 3.11 8.62
N VAL A 325 18.45 2.01 9.07
CA VAL A 325 17.86 1.11 10.06
C VAL A 325 18.83 0.83 11.20
N ASP A 326 18.30 0.51 12.38
CA ASP A 326 19.09 0.17 13.56
C ASP A 326 19.48 -1.32 13.57
N THR A 327 18.70 -2.16 12.90
CA THR A 327 18.97 -3.60 12.76
C THR A 327 18.45 -4.07 11.41
N SER A 328 19.18 -4.97 10.77
CA SER A 328 18.89 -5.48 9.44
C SER A 328 18.68 -7.00 9.43
N LEU A 329 17.67 -7.43 8.66
CA LEU A 329 17.30 -8.82 8.44
C LEU A 329 17.34 -9.11 6.94
N TYR A 330 18.27 -9.96 6.50
CA TYR A 330 18.32 -10.45 5.14
C TYR A 330 17.50 -11.73 4.98
N VAL A 331 16.53 -11.72 4.07
CA VAL A 331 15.65 -12.85 3.78
C VAL A 331 16.01 -13.46 2.43
N MET A 332 16.31 -14.76 2.44
CA MET A 332 16.65 -15.52 1.24
C MET A 332 15.91 -16.86 1.17
N THR A 333 16.00 -17.55 0.04
CA THR A 333 15.52 -18.94 -0.09
C THR A 333 16.73 -19.88 -0.14
N PRO A 334 16.53 -21.20 0.01
CA PRO A 334 17.58 -22.20 -0.20
C PRO A 334 18.14 -22.24 -1.63
N GLU A 335 17.53 -21.53 -2.57
CA GLU A 335 17.80 -21.63 -4.01
C GLU A 335 18.70 -20.48 -4.49
N PHE A 336 19.94 -20.41 -4.00
CA PHE A 336 20.92 -19.34 -4.35
C PHE A 336 21.99 -19.77 -5.37
N GLY A 337 21.91 -21.00 -5.89
CA GLY A 337 22.89 -21.55 -6.83
C GLY A 337 24.06 -22.23 -6.13
N ALA A 338 25.29 -21.99 -6.59
CA ALA A 338 26.49 -22.54 -5.95
C ALA A 338 26.84 -21.75 -4.69
N ALA A 339 27.48 -22.40 -3.70
CA ALA A 339 27.94 -21.74 -2.47
C ALA A 339 28.81 -20.50 -2.72
N SER A 340 29.62 -20.50 -3.79
CA SER A 340 30.43 -19.33 -4.19
C SER A 340 29.61 -18.10 -4.64
N GLN A 341 28.29 -18.20 -4.75
CA GLN A 341 27.42 -17.04 -5.00
C GLN A 341 27.14 -16.26 -3.71
N LEU A 342 27.26 -16.88 -2.54
CA LEU A 342 27.09 -16.22 -1.24
C LEU A 342 28.14 -15.12 -1.06
N GLU A 343 29.37 -15.36 -1.52
CA GLU A 343 30.48 -14.38 -1.53
C GLU A 343 30.21 -13.11 -2.37
N LYS A 344 29.11 -13.07 -3.14
CA LYS A 344 28.72 -11.93 -3.98
C LYS A 344 27.50 -11.19 -3.45
N ILE A 345 26.91 -11.65 -2.36
CA ILE A 345 25.73 -11.04 -1.77
C ILE A 345 26.21 -10.03 -0.74
N ASP A 346 26.29 -8.77 -1.13
CA ASP A 346 26.77 -7.67 -0.27
C ASP A 346 25.98 -7.62 1.04
N MET A 347 24.67 -7.89 0.99
CA MET A 347 23.82 -7.86 2.18
C MET A 347 24.21 -8.90 3.24
N LEU A 348 24.91 -9.99 2.91
CA LEU A 348 25.42 -10.94 3.92
C LEU A 348 26.52 -10.35 4.79
N ASP A 349 27.27 -9.36 4.30
CA ASP A 349 28.31 -8.68 5.07
C ASP A 349 27.74 -7.66 6.06
N PHE A 350 26.52 -7.16 5.81
CA PHE A 350 25.88 -6.10 6.61
C PHE A 350 24.72 -6.60 7.48
N ALA A 351 24.16 -7.77 7.20
CA ALA A 351 22.97 -8.25 7.90
C ALA A 351 23.27 -8.64 9.36
N ASP A 352 22.51 -8.07 10.31
CA ASP A 352 22.55 -8.50 11.71
C ASP A 352 21.90 -9.87 11.88
N PHE A 353 20.89 -10.17 11.07
CA PHE A 353 20.18 -11.43 11.03
C PHE A 353 19.99 -11.92 9.60
N VAL A 354 20.06 -13.23 9.41
CA VAL A 354 19.73 -13.89 8.14
C VAL A 354 18.59 -14.89 8.36
N ALA A 355 17.56 -14.80 7.54
CA ALA A 355 16.45 -15.74 7.49
C ALA A 355 16.44 -16.49 6.16
N ILE A 356 16.78 -17.79 6.21
CA ILE A 356 16.58 -18.71 5.10
C ILE A 356 15.11 -19.17 5.14
N ASN A 357 14.25 -18.40 4.47
CA ASN A 357 12.81 -18.67 4.41
C ASN A 357 12.49 -19.77 3.38
N LYS A 358 11.26 -20.29 3.41
CA LYS A 358 10.84 -21.47 2.62
C LYS A 358 11.72 -22.68 2.92
N PHE A 359 12.00 -22.90 4.21
CA PHE A 359 12.85 -23.99 4.68
C PHE A 359 12.24 -25.38 4.44
N ASP A 360 10.97 -25.46 4.03
CA ASP A 360 10.31 -26.65 3.49
C ASP A 360 10.89 -27.10 2.13
N ARG A 361 11.63 -26.23 1.43
CA ARG A 361 12.24 -26.53 0.13
C ARG A 361 13.43 -27.48 0.26
N LYS A 362 13.65 -28.27 -0.80
CA LYS A 362 14.82 -29.16 -0.90
C LYS A 362 16.11 -28.33 -0.82
N GLY A 363 17.10 -28.83 -0.07
CA GLY A 363 18.41 -28.17 0.08
C GLY A 363 18.44 -27.12 1.19
N ALA A 364 17.37 -26.91 1.95
CA ALA A 364 17.34 -25.94 3.05
C ALA A 364 18.38 -26.21 4.14
N ALA A 365 18.62 -27.48 4.49
CA ALA A 365 19.65 -27.85 5.46
C ALA A 365 21.07 -27.61 4.95
N ASP A 366 21.31 -27.76 3.64
CA ASP A 366 22.59 -27.42 3.03
C ASP A 366 22.77 -25.90 3.01
N ALA A 367 21.73 -25.15 2.65
CA ALA A 367 21.70 -23.69 2.70
C ALA A 367 22.07 -23.14 4.09
N LEU A 368 21.51 -23.72 5.16
CA LEU A 368 21.82 -23.33 6.54
C LEU A 368 23.27 -23.64 6.96
N ARG A 369 23.91 -24.62 6.33
CA ARG A 369 25.32 -24.93 6.61
C ARG A 369 26.24 -23.94 5.88
N ASP A 370 25.84 -23.50 4.69
CA ASP A 370 26.67 -22.71 3.79
C ASP A 370 26.60 -21.20 4.08
N VAL A 371 25.49 -20.72 4.67
CA VAL A 371 25.25 -19.34 5.14
C VAL A 371 25.59 -19.23 6.62
#